data_AF-A0A1V4AAN3-F1
#
_entry.id   AF-A0A1V4AAN3-F1
#
_cell.length_a   1.000
_cell.length_b   1.000
_cell.length_c   1.000
_cell.angle_alpha   90.00
_cell.angle_beta   90.00
_cell.angle_gamma   90.00
#
_symmetry.space_group_name_H-M   'P 1'
#
loop_
_entity.id
_entity.type
_entity.pdbx_description
1 polymer ?
#
loop_
_entity_poly.entity_id
_entity_poly.type
_entity_poly.pdbx_seq_one_letter_code
_entity_poly.pdbx_strand_id
1 'polypeptide(L)'
;MYVKAYLSYAHAMLGDKEAAVAVVRRCFSHLVLNWDRVVREESPEAYAWALLKVRVDTHLKLAGLDPQLVETAAFRRTASAVLESVRCQFAVMETALGLYTAIASLPERQYDTIVLLYVLGYPSEKVARIMGVERDTVRSHRRLAKRRIAKKLGLPLYAVADTTKE
;
A
#
# COMPACT_ATOMS: atom_id res chain seq x y z
N MET A 1 -15.25 -10.72 1.19
CA MET A 1 -13.92 -10.87 0.52
C MET A 1 -12.95 -9.70 0.80
N TYR A 2 -13.44 -8.45 0.97
CA TYR A 2 -12.60 -7.26 1.26
C TYR A 2 -12.02 -7.19 2.69
N VAL A 3 -12.74 -7.69 3.70
CA VAL A 3 -12.32 -7.64 5.11
C VAL A 3 -10.92 -8.24 5.32
N LYS A 4 -10.59 -9.35 4.66
CA LYS A 4 -9.25 -9.97 4.75
C LYS A 4 -8.15 -9.04 4.23
N ALA A 5 -8.40 -8.33 3.13
CA ALA A 5 -7.44 -7.38 2.59
C ALA A 5 -7.24 -6.18 3.52
N TYR A 6 -8.34 -5.67 4.10
CA TYR A 6 -8.32 -4.55 5.04
C TYR A 6 -7.56 -4.91 6.32
N LEU A 7 -7.81 -6.11 6.86
CA LEU A 7 -7.08 -6.64 8.01
C LEU A 7 -5.59 -6.85 7.69
N SER A 8 -5.28 -7.40 6.51
CA SER A 8 -3.88 -7.62 6.11
C SER A 8 -3.13 -6.30 5.99
N TYR A 9 -3.76 -5.28 5.40
CA TYR A 9 -3.18 -3.94 5.30
C TYR A 9 -3.02 -3.28 6.67
N ALA A 10 -4.07 -3.24 7.48
CA ALA A 10 -4.02 -2.63 8.81
C ALA A 10 -3.00 -3.34 9.71
N HIS A 11 -2.91 -4.67 9.65
CA HIS A 11 -1.91 -5.43 10.41
C HIS A 11 -0.50 -5.14 9.91
N ALA A 12 -0.29 -5.06 8.59
CA ALA A 12 1.02 -4.70 8.05
C ALA A 12 1.47 -3.32 8.54
N MET A 13 0.58 -2.32 8.53
CA MET A 13 0.90 -0.96 8.95
C MET A 13 1.05 -0.80 10.47
N LEU A 14 0.15 -1.39 11.26
CA LEU A 14 0.14 -1.21 12.71
C LEU A 14 1.11 -2.16 13.44
N GLY A 15 1.46 -3.30 12.83
CA GLY A 15 2.28 -4.34 13.46
C GLY A 15 1.60 -5.07 14.63
N ASP A 16 0.33 -4.77 14.90
CA ASP A 16 -0.48 -5.35 15.97
C ASP A 16 -1.82 -5.84 15.40
N LYS A 17 -2.13 -7.11 15.68
CA LYS A 17 -3.33 -7.79 15.17
C LYS A 17 -4.62 -7.27 15.82
N GLU A 18 -4.62 -7.00 17.12
CA GLU A 18 -5.79 -6.50 17.83
C GLU A 18 -6.10 -5.06 17.42
N ALA A 19 -5.05 -4.23 17.28
CA ALA A 19 -5.19 -2.87 16.76
C ALA A 19 -5.76 -2.87 15.33
N ALA A 20 -5.27 -3.78 14.47
CA ALA A 20 -5.79 -3.94 13.10
C ALA A 20 -7.27 -4.34 13.08
N VAL A 21 -7.68 -5.29 13.92
CA VAL A 21 -9.08 -5.70 14.04
C VAL A 21 -9.94 -4.54 14.53
N ALA A 22 -9.49 -3.79 15.55
CA ALA A 22 -10.23 -2.66 16.09
C ALA A 22 -10.42 -1.54 15.04
N VAL A 23 -9.38 -1.19 14.30
CA VAL A 23 -9.44 -0.18 13.23
C VAL A 23 -10.37 -0.61 12.11
N VAL A 24 -10.26 -1.86 11.64
CA VAL A 24 -11.13 -2.38 10.58
C VAL A 24 -12.58 -2.44 11.04
N ARG A 25 -12.86 -2.91 12.26
CA ARG A 25 -14.22 -2.91 12.82
C ARG A 25 -14.84 -1.52 12.82
N ARG A 26 -14.12 -0.51 13.33
CA ARG A 26 -14.59 0.89 13.33
C ARG A 26 -14.83 1.43 11.92
N CYS A 27 -13.97 1.08 10.96
CA CYS A 27 -14.14 1.44 9.56
C CYS A 27 -15.45 0.86 8.99
N PHE A 28 -15.70 -0.44 9.18
CA PHE A 28 -16.92 -1.09 8.68
C PHE A 28 -18.17 -0.59 9.39
N SER A 29 -18.13 -0.35 10.71
CA SER A 29 -19.24 0.28 11.43
C SER A 29 -19.59 1.65 10.84
N HIS A 30 -18.58 2.47 10.51
CA HIS A 30 -18.82 3.76 9.87
C HIS A 30 -19.44 3.61 8.47
N LEU A 31 -18.99 2.64 7.67
CA LEU A 31 -19.56 2.39 6.34
C LEU A 31 -21.03 1.96 6.43
N VAL A 32 -21.37 1.07 7.36
CA VAL A 32 -22.76 0.59 7.56
C VAL A 32 -23.66 1.73 8.05
N LEU A 33 -23.21 2.52 9.02
CA LEU A 33 -23.98 3.65 9.55
C LEU A 33 -24.21 4.77 8.53
N ASN A 34 -23.36 4.88 7.51
CA ASN A 34 -23.43 5.91 6.48
C ASN A 34 -23.69 5.31 5.09
N TRP A 35 -24.31 4.13 5.03
CA TRP A 35 -24.41 3.35 3.79
C TRP A 35 -25.06 4.12 2.64
N ASP A 36 -26.12 4.89 2.93
CA ASP A 36 -26.81 5.71 1.92
C ASP A 36 -25.88 6.72 1.25
N ARG A 37 -24.91 7.27 1.99
CA ARG A 37 -23.90 8.16 1.43
C ARG A 37 -22.88 7.39 0.60
N VAL A 38 -22.41 6.26 1.10
CA VAL A 38 -21.37 5.44 0.46
C VAL A 38 -21.81 4.99 -0.94
N VAL A 39 -23.08 4.60 -1.10
CA VAL A 39 -23.62 4.15 -2.39
C VAL A 39 -23.76 5.29 -3.41
N ARG A 40 -23.79 6.55 -2.96
CA ARG A 40 -23.86 7.73 -3.83
C ARG A 40 -22.49 8.21 -4.32
N GLU A 41 -21.40 7.70 -3.76
CA GLU A 41 -20.05 8.02 -4.23
C GLU A 41 -19.80 7.35 -5.59
N GLU A 42 -18.98 7.96 -6.45
CA GLU A 42 -18.63 7.42 -7.78
C GLU A 42 -17.97 6.04 -7.70
N SER A 43 -17.24 5.77 -6.61
CA SER A 43 -16.61 4.49 -6.32
C SER A 43 -16.68 4.21 -4.81
N PRO A 44 -17.67 3.41 -4.37
CA PRO A 44 -17.82 3.01 -2.97
C PRO A 44 -16.57 2.31 -2.41
N GLU A 45 -15.90 1.51 -3.23
CA GLU A 45 -14.65 0.84 -2.88
C GLU A 45 -13.51 1.83 -2.64
N ALA A 46 -13.36 2.84 -3.51
CA ALA A 46 -12.33 3.85 -3.33
C ALA A 46 -12.57 4.69 -2.07
N TYR A 47 -13.83 5.00 -1.78
CA TYR A 47 -14.23 5.66 -0.54
C TYR A 47 -13.90 4.82 0.69
N ALA A 48 -14.29 3.54 0.70
CA ALA A 48 -14.00 2.62 1.79
C ALA A 48 -12.50 2.43 2.03
N TRP A 49 -11.72 2.37 0.95
CA TRP A 49 -10.26 2.26 1.02
C TRP A 49 -9.61 3.51 1.60
N ALA A 50 -10.04 4.69 1.15
CA ALA A 50 -9.57 5.96 1.70
C ALA A 50 -9.91 6.07 3.20
N LEU A 51 -11.14 5.70 3.59
CA LEU A 51 -11.56 5.71 4.99
C LEU A 51 -10.70 4.81 5.86
N LEU A 52 -10.38 3.58 5.41
CA LEU A 52 -9.50 2.68 6.15
C LEU A 52 -8.15 3.35 6.43
N LYS A 53 -7.53 3.95 5.41
CA LYS A 53 -6.20 4.57 5.54
C LYS A 53 -6.21 5.74 6.51
N VAL A 54 -7.23 6.60 6.44
CA VAL A 54 -7.42 7.70 7.41
C VAL A 54 -7.52 7.15 8.84
N ARG A 55 -8.19 6.02 9.05
CA ARG A 55 -8.31 5.40 10.38
C ARG A 55 -7.00 4.78 10.87
N VAL A 56 -6.22 4.16 9.98
CA VAL A 56 -4.87 3.66 10.30
C VAL A 56 -3.95 4.82 10.68
N ASP A 57 -3.89 5.86 9.85
CA ASP A 57 -3.08 7.06 10.09
C ASP A 57 -3.46 7.77 11.40
N THR A 58 -4.77 7.96 11.63
CA THR A 58 -5.28 8.52 12.90
C THR A 58 -4.86 7.66 14.09
N HIS A 59 -4.92 6.33 13.98
CA HIS A 59 -4.53 5.44 15.06
C HIS A 59 -3.03 5.56 15.37
N LEU A 60 -2.17 5.62 14.35
CA LEU A 60 -0.72 5.81 14.53
C LEU A 60 -0.38 7.15 15.18
N LYS A 61 -1.02 8.23 14.73
CA LYS A 61 -0.85 9.57 15.31
C LYS A 61 -1.27 9.63 16.78
N LEU A 62 -2.40 9.01 17.12
CA LEU A 62 -2.87 8.94 18.52
C LEU A 62 -1.96 8.09 19.41
N ALA A 63 -1.26 7.11 18.83
CA ALA A 63 -0.24 6.32 19.52
C ALA A 63 1.13 7.04 19.63
N GLY A 64 1.25 8.29 19.15
CA GLY A 64 2.49 9.06 19.17
C GLY A 64 3.54 8.60 18.16
N LEU A 65 3.13 7.81 17.17
CA LEU A 65 4.03 7.27 16.15
C LEU A 65 3.95 8.10 14.86
N ASP A 66 5.11 8.40 14.27
CA ASP A 66 5.18 9.01 12.94
C ASP A 66 4.78 7.96 11.88
N PRO A 67 3.70 8.20 11.11
CA PRO A 67 3.25 7.29 10.05
C PRO A 67 4.36 6.92 9.06
N GLN A 68 5.21 7.85 8.64
CA GLN A 68 6.27 7.54 7.65
C GLN A 68 7.32 6.59 8.21
N LEU A 69 7.69 6.77 9.48
CA LEU A 69 8.64 5.90 10.16
C LEU A 69 8.04 4.50 10.37
N VAL A 70 6.76 4.45 10.75
CA VAL A 70 6.04 3.20 10.93
C VAL A 70 5.89 2.46 9.61
N GLU A 71 5.51 3.13 8.53
CA GLU A 71 5.42 2.54 7.20
C GLU A 71 6.75 1.93 6.79
N THR A 72 7.86 2.68 6.90
CA THR A 72 9.21 2.19 6.61
C THR A 72 9.56 0.92 7.43
N ALA A 73 9.25 0.92 8.73
CA ALA A 73 9.49 -0.22 9.61
C ALA A 73 8.57 -1.42 9.28
N ALA A 74 7.31 -1.16 8.98
CA ALA A 74 6.31 -2.13 8.56
C ALA A 74 6.74 -2.85 7.29
N PHE A 75 7.18 -2.11 6.27
CA PHE A 75 7.72 -2.71 5.04
C PHE A 75 8.89 -3.61 5.34
N ARG A 76 9.86 -3.16 6.13
CA ARG A 76 11.03 -4.00 6.46
C ARG A 76 10.64 -5.32 7.13
N ARG A 77 9.59 -5.32 7.97
CA ARG A 77 9.10 -6.53 8.65
C ARG A 77 8.28 -7.44 7.74
N THR A 78 7.56 -6.88 6.78
CA THR A 78 6.53 -7.58 5.99
C THR A 78 6.89 -7.77 4.52
N ALA A 79 8.05 -7.24 4.09
CA ALA A 79 8.53 -7.35 2.72
C ALA A 79 8.47 -8.82 2.26
N SER A 80 7.69 -9.08 1.22
CA SER A 80 7.62 -10.40 0.62
C SER A 80 8.90 -10.67 -0.18
N ALA A 81 9.14 -11.95 -0.50
CA ALA A 81 10.21 -12.36 -1.41
C ALA A 81 10.17 -11.65 -2.77
N VAL A 82 8.99 -11.19 -3.21
CA VAL A 82 8.82 -10.43 -4.47
C VAL A 82 9.31 -8.99 -4.33
N LEU A 83 9.09 -8.34 -3.18
CA LEU A 83 9.65 -7.01 -2.94
C LEU A 83 11.18 -7.09 -2.85
N GLU A 84 11.69 -8.20 -2.30
CA GLU A 84 13.12 -8.47 -2.20
C GLU A 84 13.75 -8.76 -3.57
N SER A 85 13.07 -9.47 -4.46
CA SER A 85 13.54 -9.63 -5.84
C SER A 85 13.54 -8.30 -6.59
N VAL A 86 12.55 -7.44 -6.35
CA VAL A 86 12.52 -6.07 -6.88
C VAL A 86 13.68 -5.23 -6.31
N ARG A 87 14.01 -5.37 -5.01
CA ARG A 87 15.21 -4.74 -4.41
C ARG A 87 16.48 -5.17 -5.14
N CYS A 88 16.61 -6.46 -5.45
CA CYS A 88 17.74 -6.97 -6.23
C CYS A 88 17.76 -6.44 -7.67
N GLN A 89 16.60 -6.33 -8.34
CA GLN A 89 16.49 -5.76 -9.70
C GLN A 89 16.89 -4.28 -9.76
N PHE A 90 16.64 -3.52 -8.69
CA PHE A 90 17.09 -2.14 -8.59
C PHE A 90 18.61 -2.01 -8.34
N ALA A 91 19.39 -3.11 -8.35
CA ALA A 91 20.86 -3.12 -8.20
C ALA A 91 21.34 -2.22 -7.05
N VAL A 92 20.60 -2.23 -5.94
CA VAL A 92 20.70 -1.22 -4.91
C VAL A 92 21.97 -1.49 -4.09
N MET A 93 23.06 -0.78 -4.41
CA MET A 93 24.19 -0.60 -3.50
C MET A 93 23.82 0.26 -2.28
N GLU A 94 22.63 0.88 -2.25
CA GLU A 94 22.08 1.48 -1.03
C GLU A 94 21.54 0.43 -0.03
N THR A 95 21.64 0.77 1.26
CA THR A 95 21.00 0.05 2.36
C THR A 95 19.51 -0.17 2.08
N ALA A 96 18.96 -1.34 2.44
CA ALA A 96 17.52 -1.65 2.30
C ALA A 96 16.60 -0.55 2.87
N LEU A 97 17.08 0.23 3.84
CA LEU A 97 16.44 1.41 4.40
C LEU A 97 16.15 2.51 3.37
N GLY A 98 17.05 2.75 2.41
CA GLY A 98 16.88 3.71 1.30
C GLY A 98 15.69 3.34 0.40
N LEU A 99 15.56 2.05 0.05
CA LEU A 99 14.41 1.56 -0.72
C LEU A 99 13.09 1.76 0.04
N TYR A 100 13.03 1.39 1.32
CA TYR A 100 11.79 1.53 2.10
C TYR A 100 11.39 2.99 2.30
N THR A 101 12.36 3.88 2.56
CA THR A 101 12.10 5.33 2.63
C THR A 101 11.75 5.94 1.28
N ALA A 102 12.19 5.35 0.17
CA ALA A 102 11.74 5.76 -1.16
C ALA A 102 10.28 5.36 -1.40
N ILE A 103 9.89 4.14 -1.01
CA ILE A 103 8.51 3.66 -1.09
C ILE A 103 7.58 4.51 -0.21
N ALA A 104 7.93 4.76 1.06
CA ALA A 104 7.12 5.56 1.99
C ALA A 104 6.91 7.03 1.53
N SER A 105 7.74 7.52 0.61
CA SER A 105 7.58 8.86 0.03
C SER A 105 6.76 8.93 -1.25
N LEU A 106 6.24 7.79 -1.72
CA LEU A 106 5.41 7.76 -2.91
C LEU A 106 4.08 8.51 -2.68
N PRO A 107 3.48 9.08 -3.73
CA PRO A 107 2.10 9.52 -3.67
C PRO A 107 1.18 8.38 -3.23
N GLU A 108 0.18 8.69 -2.41
CA GLU A 108 -0.69 7.74 -1.73
C GLU A 108 -1.22 6.60 -2.64
N ARG A 109 -1.73 6.90 -3.84
CA ARG A 109 -2.24 5.88 -4.77
C ARG A 109 -1.15 4.96 -5.34
N GLN A 110 0.05 5.50 -5.53
CA GLN A 110 1.22 4.75 -6.00
C GLN A 110 1.78 3.89 -4.87
N TYR A 111 1.83 4.45 -3.66
CA TYR A 111 2.17 3.74 -2.43
C TYR A 111 1.27 2.52 -2.22
N ASP A 112 -0.05 2.72 -2.23
CA ASP A 112 -1.04 1.65 -2.06
C ASP A 112 -0.84 0.54 -3.08
N THR A 113 -0.59 0.92 -4.34
CA THR A 113 -0.33 -0.04 -5.41
C THR A 113 0.90 -0.90 -5.10
N ILE A 114 1.99 -0.30 -4.61
CA ILE A 114 3.20 -1.04 -4.25
C ILE A 114 2.96 -1.94 -3.03
N VAL A 115 2.29 -1.46 -1.99
CA VAL A 115 1.96 -2.25 -0.79
C VAL A 115 1.13 -3.46 -1.17
N LEU A 116 0.02 -3.24 -1.87
CA LEU A 116 -0.93 -4.30 -2.16
C LEU A 116 -0.34 -5.36 -3.10
N LEU A 117 0.44 -4.95 -4.11
CA LEU A 117 1.07 -5.87 -5.04
C LEU A 117 2.25 -6.63 -4.43
N TYR A 118 3.17 -5.93 -3.78
CA TYR A 118 4.49 -6.50 -3.45
C TYR A 118 4.67 -6.82 -1.97
N VAL A 119 3.94 -6.18 -1.07
CA VAL A 119 3.99 -6.53 0.37
C VAL A 119 2.93 -7.56 0.68
N LEU A 120 1.69 -7.30 0.28
CA LEU A 120 0.57 -8.20 0.54
C LEU A 120 0.37 -9.28 -0.54
N GLY A 121 1.13 -9.22 -1.64
CA GLY A 121 1.15 -10.25 -2.67
C GLY A 121 -0.17 -10.40 -3.44
N TYR A 122 -1.00 -9.36 -3.50
CA TYR A 122 -2.28 -9.43 -4.21
C TYR A 122 -2.10 -9.24 -5.73
N PRO A 123 -2.85 -9.97 -6.56
CA PRO A 123 -2.82 -9.79 -8.00
C PRO A 123 -3.48 -8.47 -8.41
N SER A 124 -3.09 -7.92 -9.56
CA SER A 124 -3.47 -6.56 -10.00
C SER A 124 -4.99 -6.35 -10.05
N GLU A 125 -5.76 -7.37 -10.42
CA GLU A 125 -7.23 -7.33 -10.49
C GLU A 125 -7.86 -7.22 -9.11
N LYS A 126 -7.21 -7.79 -8.09
CA LYS A 126 -7.65 -7.66 -6.70
C LYS A 126 -7.26 -6.30 -6.14
N VAL A 127 -6.08 -5.79 -6.49
CA VAL A 127 -5.65 -4.43 -6.12
C VAL A 127 -6.61 -3.39 -6.68
N ALA A 128 -6.99 -3.50 -7.95
CA ALA A 128 -7.94 -2.59 -8.60
C ALA A 128 -9.27 -2.53 -7.83
N ARG A 129 -9.84 -3.72 -7.53
CA ARG A 129 -11.07 -3.84 -6.74
C ARG A 129 -10.94 -3.27 -5.32
N ILE A 130 -9.82 -3.51 -4.64
CA ILE A 130 -9.59 -2.97 -3.28
C ILE A 130 -9.55 -1.44 -3.31
N MET A 131 -8.85 -0.86 -4.29
CA MET A 131 -8.65 0.58 -4.41
C MET A 131 -9.83 1.32 -5.07
N GLY A 132 -10.78 0.57 -5.65
CA GLY A 132 -11.89 1.11 -6.42
C GLY A 132 -11.47 1.80 -7.71
N VAL A 133 -10.46 1.25 -8.40
CA VAL A 133 -9.90 1.78 -9.66
C VAL A 133 -9.85 0.71 -10.75
N GLU A 134 -9.61 1.12 -11.99
CA GLU A 134 -9.44 0.20 -13.11
C GLU A 134 -8.08 -0.53 -13.08
N ARG A 135 -8.02 -1.71 -13.71
CA ARG A 135 -6.79 -2.52 -13.81
C ARG A 135 -5.65 -1.76 -14.49
N ASP A 136 -5.96 -0.96 -15.51
CA ASP A 136 -4.98 -0.16 -16.24
C ASP A 136 -4.44 1.01 -15.39
N THR A 137 -5.25 1.53 -14.48
CA THR A 137 -4.80 2.48 -13.46
C THR A 137 -3.76 1.86 -12.54
N VAL A 138 -3.96 0.60 -12.09
CA VAL A 138 -2.98 -0.14 -11.28
C VAL A 138 -1.65 -0.31 -12.04
N ARG A 139 -1.70 -0.71 -13.31
CA ARG A 139 -0.50 -0.84 -14.17
C ARG A 139 0.24 0.49 -14.27
N SER A 140 -0.49 1.58 -14.47
CA SER A 140 0.06 2.93 -14.58
C SER A 140 0.69 3.41 -13.28
N HIS A 141 -0.01 3.25 -12.15
CA HIS A 141 0.52 3.57 -10.82
C HIS A 141 1.77 2.77 -10.49
N ARG A 142 1.81 1.47 -10.79
CA ARG A 142 2.99 0.62 -10.62
C ARG A 142 4.19 1.14 -11.41
N ARG A 143 4.00 1.51 -12.68
CA ARG A 143 5.06 2.07 -13.54
C ARG A 143 5.58 3.40 -13.00
N LEU A 144 4.68 4.29 -12.59
CA LEU A 144 5.04 5.60 -12.03
C LEU A 144 5.77 5.47 -10.69
N ALA A 145 5.30 4.56 -9.83
CA ALA A 145 5.94 4.26 -8.56
C ALA A 145 7.39 3.77 -8.76
N LYS A 146 7.60 2.77 -9.63
CA LYS A 146 8.94 2.26 -9.96
C LYS A 146 9.87 3.36 -10.47
N ARG A 147 9.37 4.26 -11.33
CA ARG A 147 10.15 5.41 -11.83
C ARG A 147 10.54 6.39 -10.72
N ARG A 148 9.62 6.69 -9.80
CA ARG A 148 9.89 7.59 -8.66
C ARG A 148 10.88 6.99 -7.68
N ILE A 149 10.75 5.70 -7.38
CA ILE A 149 11.70 4.96 -6.55
C ILE A 149 13.10 5.03 -7.19
N ALA A 150 13.23 4.65 -8.47
CA ALA A 150 14.51 4.71 -9.17
C ALA A 150 15.13 6.11 -9.15
N LYS A 151 14.33 7.15 -9.44
CA LYS A 151 14.79 8.54 -9.39
C LYS A 151 15.29 8.93 -8.00
N LYS A 152 14.56 8.55 -6.95
CA LYS A 152 14.93 8.89 -5.56
C LYS A 152 16.18 8.15 -5.09
N LEU A 153 16.42 6.94 -5.59
CA LEU A 153 17.61 6.14 -5.32
C LEU A 153 18.79 6.45 -6.26
N GLY A 154 18.66 7.42 -7.18
CA GLY A 154 19.71 7.75 -8.14
C GLY A 154 20.01 6.66 -9.18
N LEU A 155 19.06 5.75 -9.42
CA LEU A 155 19.26 4.57 -10.28
C LEU A 155 18.86 4.83 -11.74
N PRO A 156 19.60 4.26 -12.72
CA PRO A 156 19.23 4.33 -14.12
C PRO A 156 17.90 3.60 -14.42
N LEU A 157 16.98 4.29 -15.10
CA LEU A 157 15.63 3.81 -15.39
C LEU A 157 15.56 2.59 -16.33
N TYR A 158 16.67 2.20 -16.97
CA TYR A 158 16.74 1.09 -17.93
C TYR A 158 16.94 -0.29 -17.29
N ALA A 159 17.34 -0.38 -16.01
CA ALA A 159 17.53 -1.66 -15.32
C ALA A 159 16.22 -2.36 -14.88
N VAL A 160 15.08 -1.65 -14.94
CA VAL A 160 13.80 -2.11 -14.36
C VAL A 160 12.83 -2.63 -15.43
N ALA A 161 13.23 -2.60 -16.70
CA ALA A 161 12.33 -2.78 -17.84
C ALA A 161 12.07 -4.25 -18.22
N ASP A 162 12.81 -5.22 -17.70
CA ASP A 162 12.68 -6.60 -18.18
C ASP A 162 12.68 -7.62 -17.04
N THR A 163 11.48 -8.07 -16.65
CA THR A 163 11.16 -9.38 -16.01
C THR A 163 9.76 -9.32 -15.40
N THR A 164 8.73 -9.23 -16.24
CA THR A 164 7.41 -9.82 -15.94
C THR A 164 6.62 -9.90 -17.26
N LYS A 165 7.00 -10.88 -18.08
CA LYS A 165 6.06 -11.48 -19.03
C LYS A 165 5.27 -12.53 -18.25
N GLU A 166 3.95 -12.49 -18.48
CA GLU A 166 2.92 -13.49 -18.16
C GLU A 166 2.40 -13.53 -16.72
#